data_AF-C5M8V7-F1
#
_entry.id   AF-C5M8V7-F1
#
_cell.length_a   1.000
_cell.length_b   1.000
_cell.length_c   1.000
_cell.angle_alpha   90.00
_cell.angle_beta   90.00
_cell.angle_gamma   90.00
#
_symmetry.space_group_name_H-M   'P 1'
#
loop_
_entity.id
_entity.type
_entity.pdbx_description
1 polymer ?
#
loop_
_entity_poly.entity_id
_entity_poly.type
_entity_poly.pdbx_seq_one_letter_code
_entity_poly.pdbx_strand_id
1 'polypeptide(L)'
;MSVIAATKFFNKFKKAYNMYYYNSPLPVLSKGEAFVFQSINFLILAIGIYYTIFFVPMVVTQSTEKIIYYLTGQHINLFGLLTSSLKLVQVNHHSLVNNITLDNGSILNQYQ
;
A
#
# COMPACT_ATOMS: atom_id res chain seq x y z
N MET A 1 27.02 -10.89 1.38
CA MET A 1 25.83 -11.08 0.51
C MET A 1 24.92 -9.84 0.39
N SER A 2 24.83 -8.97 1.41
CA SER A 2 23.99 -7.74 1.39
C SER A 2 24.40 -6.68 0.34
N VAL A 3 25.70 -6.44 0.14
CA VAL A 3 26.22 -5.39 -0.77
C VAL A 3 25.85 -5.63 -2.24
N ILE A 4 25.77 -6.89 -2.66
CA ILE A 4 25.46 -7.29 -4.05
C ILE A 4 23.97 -7.06 -4.37
N ALA A 5 23.09 -7.20 -3.39
CA ALA A 5 21.66 -6.91 -3.55
C ALA A 5 21.41 -5.39 -3.67
N ALA A 6 22.13 -4.59 -2.87
CA ALA A 6 22.05 -3.14 -2.93
C ALA A 6 22.54 -2.60 -4.29
N THR A 7 23.69 -3.06 -4.79
CA THR A 7 24.22 -2.61 -6.11
C THR A 7 23.28 -2.98 -7.26
N LYS A 8 22.65 -4.16 -7.23
CA LYS A 8 21.65 -4.57 -8.22
C LYS A 8 20.40 -3.69 -8.18
N PHE A 9 19.98 -3.26 -6.99
CA PHE A 9 18.86 -2.33 -6.81
C PHE A 9 19.19 -0.95 -7.39
N PHE A 10 20.32 -0.34 -7.02
CA PHE A 10 20.73 0.95 -7.57
C PHE A 10 20.88 0.93 -9.09
N ASN A 11 21.39 -0.17 -9.66
CA ASN A 11 21.52 -0.30 -11.11
C ASN A 11 20.15 -0.39 -11.81
N LYS A 12 19.15 -1.04 -11.20
CA LYS A 12 17.76 -1.03 -11.69
C LYS A 12 17.15 0.36 -11.65
N PHE A 13 17.35 1.10 -10.56
CA PHE A 13 16.86 2.49 -10.44
C PHE A 13 17.50 3.40 -11.48
N LYS A 14 18.82 3.27 -11.71
CA LYS A 14 19.52 4.00 -12.76
C LYS A 14 18.96 3.70 -14.15
N LYS A 15 18.68 2.43 -14.44
CA LYS A 15 18.05 2.02 -15.72
C LYS A 15 16.65 2.61 -15.88
N ALA A 16 15.84 2.57 -14.83
CA ALA A 16 14.49 3.15 -14.85
C ALA A 16 14.51 4.68 -15.02
N TYR A 17 15.43 5.35 -14.32
CA TYR A 17 15.62 6.79 -14.47
C TYR A 17 16.07 7.16 -15.88
N ASN A 18 17.02 6.43 -16.47
CA ASN A 18 17.43 6.67 -17.85
C ASN A 18 16.26 6.47 -18.83
N MET A 19 15.46 5.42 -18.63
CA MET A 19 14.27 5.18 -19.45
C MET A 19 13.27 6.33 -19.33
N TYR A 20 13.03 6.82 -18.11
CA TYR A 20 12.19 8.00 -17.89
C TYR A 20 12.77 9.24 -18.58
N TYR A 21 14.05 9.54 -18.37
CA TYR A 21 14.74 10.73 -18.90
C TYR A 21 14.70 10.80 -20.43
N TYR A 22 14.88 9.67 -21.13
CA TYR A 22 14.85 9.65 -22.59
C TYR A 22 13.45 9.53 -23.21
N ASN A 23 12.46 9.03 -22.46
CA ASN A 23 11.07 8.94 -22.93
C ASN A 23 10.23 10.17 -22.61
N SER A 24 10.73 11.08 -21.78
CA SER A 24 10.07 12.34 -21.44
C SER A 24 10.80 13.50 -22.12
N PRO A 25 10.16 14.66 -22.32
CA PRO A 25 10.79 15.82 -22.96
C PRO A 25 11.88 16.49 -22.10
N LEU A 26 12.31 15.89 -20.99
CA LEU A 26 13.34 16.41 -20.10
C LEU A 26 14.67 16.83 -20.78
N PRO A 27 15.18 16.15 -21.82
CA PRO A 27 16.43 16.53 -22.47
C PRO A 27 16.35 17.85 -23.26
N VAL A 28 15.14 18.25 -23.66
CA VAL A 28 14.90 19.42 -24.52
C VAL A 28 14.31 20.61 -23.76
N LEU A 29 13.98 20.43 -22.48
CA LEU A 29 13.40 21.46 -21.62
C LEU A 29 14.47 22.27 -20.89
N SER A 30 14.21 23.57 -20.70
CA SER A 30 15.01 24.37 -19.77
C SER A 30 14.83 23.88 -18.33
N LYS A 31 15.75 24.24 -17.43
CA LYS A 31 15.69 23.83 -16.01
C LYS A 31 14.36 24.26 -15.33
N GLY A 32 13.83 25.42 -15.71
CA GLY A 32 12.56 25.93 -15.19
C GLY A 32 11.35 25.11 -15.70
N GLU A 33 11.32 24.83 -17.00
CA GLU A 33 10.22 24.04 -17.59
C GLU A 33 10.26 22.58 -17.13
N ALA A 34 11.45 22.00 -16.95
CA ALA A 34 11.64 20.67 -16.40
C ALA A 34 11.08 20.57 -14.97
N PHE A 35 11.25 21.62 -14.15
CA PHE A 35 10.67 21.68 -12.81
C PHE A 35 9.14 21.67 -12.86
N VAL A 36 8.54 22.53 -13.70
CA VAL A 36 7.08 22.59 -13.87
C VAL A 36 6.52 21.25 -14.37
N PHE A 37 7.17 20.65 -15.37
CA PHE A 37 6.79 19.34 -15.89
C PHE A 37 6.84 18.25 -14.81
N GLN A 38 7.89 18.24 -14.00
CA GLN A 38 8.02 17.27 -12.90
C GLN A 38 6.95 17.49 -11.83
N SER A 39 6.62 18.74 -11.49
CA SER A 39 5.54 19.07 -10.54
C SER A 39 4.17 18.59 -11.03
N ILE A 40 3.87 18.76 -12.32
CA ILE A 40 2.62 18.26 -12.92
C ILE A 40 2.57 16.73 -12.85
N ASN A 41 3.64 16.04 -13.23
CA ASN A 41 3.70 14.58 -13.14
C ASN A 41 3.55 14.07 -11.70
N PHE A 42 4.17 14.77 -10.73
CA PHE A 42 4.02 14.44 -9.32
C PHE A 42 2.57 14.62 -8.85
N LEU A 43 1.89 15.68 -9.28
CA LEU A 43 0.48 15.91 -8.96
C LEU A 43 -0.42 14.81 -9.56
N ILE A 44 -0.21 14.45 -10.82
CA ILE A 44 -0.95 13.36 -11.48
C ILE A 44 -0.71 12.04 -10.75
N LEU A 45 0.54 11.76 -10.36
CA LEU A 45 0.87 10.56 -9.60
C LEU A 45 0.16 10.54 -8.24
N ALA A 46 0.15 11.65 -7.51
CA ALA A 46 -0.54 11.76 -6.22
C ALA A 46 -2.06 11.54 -6.36
N ILE A 47 -2.67 12.13 -7.38
CA ILE A 47 -4.10 11.90 -7.70
C ILE A 47 -4.33 10.43 -8.06
N GLY A 48 -3.46 9.82 -8.88
CA GLY A 48 -3.55 8.41 -9.24
C GLY A 48 -3.49 7.49 -8.03
N ILE A 49 -2.58 7.75 -7.09
CA ILE A 49 -2.48 7.00 -5.83
C ILE A 49 -3.76 7.15 -5.01
N TYR A 50 -4.26 8.38 -4.84
CA TYR A 50 -5.49 8.64 -4.11
C TYR A 50 -6.67 7.87 -4.70
N TYR A 51 -6.84 7.91 -6.02
CA TYR A 51 -7.92 7.21 -6.70
C TYR A 51 -7.78 5.69 -6.56
N THR A 52 -6.57 5.15 -6.72
CA THR A 52 -6.35 3.70 -6.72
C THR A 52 -6.53 3.10 -5.32
N ILE A 53 -6.10 3.80 -4.27
CA ILE A 53 -6.13 3.28 -2.90
C ILE A 53 -7.49 3.53 -2.23
N PHE A 54 -8.10 4.69 -2.43
CA PHE A 54 -9.31 5.07 -1.69
C PHE A 54 -10.56 5.02 -2.54
N PHE A 55 -10.55 5.69 -3.70
CA PHE A 55 -11.76 5.89 -4.49
C PHE A 55 -12.24 4.61 -5.19
N VAL A 56 -11.34 3.95 -5.94
CA VAL A 56 -11.67 2.75 -6.72
C VAL A 56 -12.20 1.62 -5.83
N PRO A 57 -11.54 1.24 -4.72
CA PRO A 57 -12.06 0.19 -3.84
C PRO A 57 -13.42 0.54 -3.28
N MET A 58 -13.63 1.80 -2.86
CA MET A 58 -14.91 2.26 -2.32
C MET A 58 -16.05 2.11 -3.34
N VAL A 59 -15.84 2.57 -4.58
CA VAL A 59 -16.84 2.47 -5.65
C VAL A 59 -17.13 1.02 -6.02
N VAL A 60 -16.09 0.18 -6.09
CA VAL A 60 -16.23 -1.26 -6.40
C VAL A 60 -17.03 -1.97 -5.30
N THR A 61 -16.74 -1.70 -4.03
CA THR A 61 -17.48 -2.27 -2.90
C THR A 61 -18.96 -1.87 -2.94
N GLN A 62 -19.25 -0.57 -3.10
CA GLN A 62 -20.62 -0.08 -3.19
C GLN A 62 -21.39 -0.66 -4.39
N SER A 63 -20.72 -0.80 -5.53
CA SER A 63 -21.33 -1.40 -6.73
C SER A 63 -21.66 -2.87 -6.49
N THR A 64 -20.76 -3.59 -5.82
CA THR A 64 -20.96 -5.00 -5.45
C THR A 64 -22.15 -5.15 -4.49
N GLU A 65 -22.25 -4.30 -3.46
CA GLU A 65 -23.37 -4.31 -2.52
C GLU A 65 -24.72 -4.10 -3.23
N LYS A 66 -24.78 -3.17 -4.19
CA LYS A 66 -25.98 -2.93 -5.00
C LYS A 66 -26.36 -4.13 -5.85
N ILE A 67 -25.38 -4.77 -6.49
CA ILE A 67 -25.60 -5.98 -7.29
C ILE A 67 -26.15 -7.11 -6.40
N ILE A 68 -25.55 -7.33 -5.22
CA ILE A 68 -26.00 -8.36 -4.28
C ILE A 68 -27.43 -8.07 -3.80
N TYR A 69 -27.73 -6.81 -3.47
CA TYR A 69 -29.07 -6.39 -3.07
C TYR A 69 -30.09 -6.67 -4.17
N TYR A 70 -29.77 -6.34 -5.42
CA TYR A 70 -30.67 -6.58 -6.54
C TYR A 70 -30.94 -8.08 -6.77
N LEU A 71 -29.93 -8.93 -6.54
CA LEU A 71 -30.05 -10.38 -6.77
C LEU A 71 -30.72 -11.13 -5.60
N THR A 72 -30.48 -10.71 -4.35
CA THR A 72 -30.91 -11.47 -3.15
C THR A 72 -32.00 -10.77 -2.34
N GLY A 73 -32.24 -9.47 -2.58
CA GLY A 73 -33.09 -8.62 -1.75
C GLY A 73 -32.48 -8.27 -0.38
N GLN A 74 -31.26 -8.75 -0.07
CA GLN A 74 -30.62 -8.52 1.22
C GLN A 74 -29.65 -7.34 1.17
N HIS A 75 -29.72 -6.48 2.18
CA HIS A 75 -28.75 -5.40 2.37
C HIS A 75 -27.52 -5.94 3.10
N ILE A 76 -26.36 -5.87 2.45
CA ILE A 76 -25.07 -6.27 3.01
C ILE A 76 -24.14 -5.06 3.01
N ASN A 77 -23.44 -4.83 4.12
CA ASN A 77 -22.37 -3.83 4.23
C ASN A 77 -21.01 -4.55 4.15
N LEU A 78 -20.53 -4.73 2.93
CA LEU A 78 -19.30 -5.45 2.61
C LEU A 78 -18.07 -4.67 3.10
N PHE A 79 -18.10 -3.34 3.06
CA PHE A 79 -17.01 -2.51 3.59
C PHE A 79 -16.87 -2.65 5.12
N GLY A 80 -18.00 -2.68 5.84
CA GLY A 80 -18.04 -2.92 7.29
C GLY A 80 -17.53 -4.31 7.66
N LEU A 81 -17.85 -5.33 6.86
CA LEU A 81 -17.36 -6.69 7.07
C LEU A 81 -15.85 -6.81 6.87
N LEU A 82 -15.30 -6.20 5.81
CA LEU A 82 -13.86 -6.18 5.52
C LEU A 82 -13.05 -5.46 6.60
N THR A 83 -13.53 -4.31 7.07
CA THR A 83 -12.85 -3.56 8.14
C THR A 83 -12.89 -4.30 9.47
N SER A 84 -14.02 -4.95 9.78
CA SER A 84 -14.16 -5.76 11.00
C SER A 84 -13.27 -7.01 10.97
N SER A 85 -13.18 -7.70 9.83
CA SER A 85 -12.34 -8.90 9.70
C SER A 85 -10.85 -8.58 9.83
N LEU A 86 -10.38 -7.48 9.24
CA LEU A 86 -9.00 -7.01 9.41
C LEU A 86 -8.70 -6.66 10.88
N LYS A 87 -9.63 -6.00 11.57
CA LYS A 87 -9.50 -5.67 13.00
C LYS A 87 -9.42 -6.95 13.86
N LEU A 88 -10.20 -7.98 13.55
CA LEU A 88 -10.17 -9.26 14.26
C LEU A 88 -8.82 -9.98 14.09
N VAL A 89 -8.25 -9.98 12.88
CA VAL A 89 -6.92 -10.56 12.62
C VAL A 89 -5.84 -9.84 13.42
N GLN A 90 -5.89 -8.50 13.49
CA GLN A 90 -4.94 -7.71 14.26
C GLN A 90 -5.02 -7.98 15.77
N VAL A 91 -6.24 -8.11 16.32
CA VAL A 91 -6.45 -8.44 17.74
C VAL A 91 -5.89 -9.83 18.07
N ASN A 92 -6.08 -10.80 17.18
CA ASN A 92 -5.55 -12.16 17.38
C ASN A 92 -4.01 -12.17 17.45
N HIS A 93 -3.33 -11.46 16.54
CA HIS A 93 -1.87 -11.34 16.59
C HIS A 93 -1.35 -10.70 17.88
N HIS A 94 -2.01 -9.66 18.38
CA HIS A 94 -1.60 -9.00 19.62
C HIS A 94 -1.80 -9.91 20.85
N SER A 95 -2.86 -10.71 20.86
CA SER A 95 -3.10 -11.72 21.90
C SER A 95 -2.04 -12.83 21.88
N LEU A 96 -1.63 -13.29 20.70
CA LEU A 96 -0.64 -14.34 20.54
C LEU A 96 0.75 -13.87 21.00
N VAL A 97 1.14 -12.64 20.66
CA VAL A 97 2.40 -12.03 21.13
C VAL A 97 2.41 -11.84 22.64
N ASN A 98 1.32 -11.36 23.25
CA ASN A 98 1.22 -11.21 24.69
C ASN A 98 1.35 -12.55 25.44
N ASN A 99 0.72 -13.61 24.94
CA ASN A 99 0.83 -14.94 25.55
C ASN A 99 2.26 -15.50 25.47
N ILE A 100 2.98 -15.30 24.36
CA ILE A 100 4.39 -15.72 24.23
C ILE A 100 5.28 -14.95 25.22
N THR A 101 5.06 -13.65 25.41
CA THR A 101 5.84 -12.85 26.36
C THR A 101 5.56 -13.19 27.82
N LEU A 102 4.31 -13.55 28.16
CA LEU A 102 3.93 -13.98 29.50
C LEU A 102 4.51 -15.36 29.85
N ASP A 103 4.55 -16.28 28.87
CA ASP A 103 5.11 -17.62 29.05
C ASP A 103 6.64 -17.55 29.23
N ASN A 104 7.34 -16.70 28.47
CA ASN A 104 8.77 -16.52 28.67
C ASN A 104 9.12 -15.80 29.99
N GLY A 105 8.27 -14.90 30.48
CA GLY A 105 8.46 -14.22 31.77
C GLY A 105 8.20 -15.13 32.98
N SER A 106 7.27 -16.09 32.87
CA SER A 106 7.01 -17.08 33.92
C SER A 106 8.14 -18.11 34.02
N ILE A 107 8.70 -18.54 32.87
CA ILE A 107 9.83 -19.47 32.81
C ILE A 107 11.08 -18.82 33.42
N LEU A 108 11.35 -17.53 33.16
CA LEU A 108 12.53 -16.84 33.70
C LEU A 108 12.49 -16.69 35.24
N ASN A 109 11.30 -16.50 35.82
CA ASN A 109 11.09 -16.37 37.26
C ASN A 109 11.16 -17.71 38.02
N GLN A 110 11.22 -18.86 37.34
CA GLN A 110 11.42 -20.17 37.97
C GLN A 110 12.90 -20.57 38.11
N TYR A 111 13.82 -19.81 37.50
CA TYR A 111 15.27 -20.06 37.55
C TYR A 111 16.04 -19.02 38.38
N GLN A 112 15.34 -18.18 39.16
CA GLN A 112 15.90 -17.32 40.21
C GLN A 112 15.54 -17.87 41.58
#